data_AF-A0A2N5VZ78-F1
#
_entry.id   AF-A0A2N5VZ78-F1
#
_cell.length_a   1.000
_cell.length_b   1.000
_cell.length_c   1.000
_cell.angle_alpha   90.00
_cell.angle_beta   90.00
_cell.angle_gamma   90.00
#
_symmetry.space_group_name_H-M   'P 1'
#
loop_
_entity.id
_entity.type
_entity.pdbx_description
1 polymer ?
#
loop_
_entity_poly.entity_id
_entity_poly.type
_entity_poly.pdbx_seq_one_letter_code
_entity_poly.pdbx_strand_id
1 'polypeptide(L)'
;MGFKPYFNKDIRLLKGPIPLTIFNKVWKNAAILYHSEKRTKSDDVATDQNCYTGFPYPSNWTQTFSEWTTNHQGFYQTLVPKYNFKKFGKRLL
;
A
#
# COMPACT_ATOMS: atom_id res chain seq x y z
N MET A 1 4.45 4.85 10.72
CA MET A 1 4.71 4.52 9.29
C MET A 1 3.41 4.34 8.53
N GLY A 2 3.10 5.31 7.65
CA GLY A 2 1.86 5.39 6.85
C GLY A 2 2.08 5.08 5.36
N PHE A 3 0.99 4.97 4.60
CA PHE A 3 1.02 4.79 3.14
C PHE A 3 1.38 6.09 2.42
N LYS A 4 1.84 5.98 1.17
CA LYS A 4 2.06 7.16 0.31
C LYS A 4 0.76 7.94 0.12
N PRO A 5 0.81 9.26 -0.12
CA PRO A 5 -0.39 10.09 -0.31
C PRO A 5 -1.39 9.53 -1.33
N TYR A 6 -0.90 8.91 -2.40
CA TYR A 6 -1.71 8.22 -3.41
C TYR A 6 -2.60 7.14 -2.77
N PHE A 7 -2.01 6.03 -2.29
CA PHE A 7 -2.78 4.95 -1.66
C PHE A 7 -3.47 5.35 -0.36
N ASN A 8 -2.94 6.33 0.38
CA ASN A 8 -3.56 6.77 1.62
C ASN A 8 -4.95 7.38 1.38
N LYS A 9 -5.14 8.12 0.28
CA LYS A 9 -6.47 8.64 -0.11
C LYS A 9 -7.43 7.50 -0.41
N ASP A 10 -7.00 6.55 -1.24
CA ASP A 10 -7.81 5.40 -1.66
C ASP A 10 -8.18 4.49 -0.49
N ILE A 11 -7.24 4.22 0.42
CA ILE A 11 -7.47 3.41 1.62
C ILE A 11 -8.43 4.12 2.59
N ARG A 12 -8.31 5.45 2.78
CA ARG A 12 -9.25 6.21 3.63
C ARG A 12 -10.67 6.18 3.11
N LEU A 13 -10.83 6.17 1.79
CA LEU A 13 -12.14 6.16 1.13
C LEU A 13 -12.62 4.74 0.82
N LEU A 14 -11.79 3.71 1.01
CA LEU A 14 -11.96 2.36 0.47
C LEU A 14 -12.44 2.40 -1.00
N LYS A 15 -11.79 3.24 -1.81
CA LYS A 15 -12.20 3.53 -3.18
C LYS A 15 -11.12 3.11 -4.17
N GLY A 16 -11.57 2.56 -5.31
CA GLY A 16 -10.68 2.15 -6.40
C GLY A 16 -9.96 0.82 -6.11
N PRO A 17 -9.14 0.35 -7.06
CA PRO A 17 -8.36 -0.86 -6.87
C PRO A 17 -7.24 -0.58 -5.86
N ILE A 18 -7.32 -1.23 -4.69
CA ILE A 18 -6.26 -1.22 -3.69
C ILE A 18 -5.55 -2.58 -3.77
N PRO A 19 -4.34 -2.65 -4.35
CA PRO A 19 -3.63 -3.92 -4.50
C PRO A 19 -3.33 -4.52 -3.12
N LEU A 20 -3.54 -5.83 -2.94
CA LEU A 20 -3.27 -6.47 -1.63
C LEU A 20 -1.76 -6.51 -1.35
N THR A 21 -0.95 -6.55 -2.40
CA THR A 21 0.50 -6.65 -2.34
C THR A 21 1.16 -5.46 -1.64
N ILE A 22 0.54 -4.28 -1.61
CA ILE A 22 1.10 -3.10 -0.91
C ILE A 22 1.06 -3.22 0.62
N PHE A 23 0.29 -4.19 1.16
CA PHE A 23 0.21 -4.44 2.59
C PHE A 23 1.33 -5.35 3.10
N ASN A 24 2.11 -5.95 2.19
CA ASN A 24 3.29 -6.72 2.53
C ASN A 24 4.33 -5.86 3.26
N LYS A 25 4.90 -6.36 4.36
CA LYS A 25 5.91 -5.63 5.14
C LYS A 25 7.21 -5.39 4.36
N VAL A 26 7.67 -6.39 3.60
CA VAL A 26 8.87 -6.29 2.75
C VAL A 26 8.66 -5.24 1.67
N TRP A 27 7.52 -5.29 0.98
CA TRP A 27 7.17 -4.30 -0.03
C TRP A 27 7.14 -2.88 0.56
N LYS A 28 6.52 -2.69 1.73
CA LYS A 28 6.45 -1.38 2.39
C LYS A 28 7.84 -0.83 2.74
N ASN A 29 8.73 -1.69 3.22
CA ASN A 29 10.11 -1.29 3.52
C ASN A 29 10.86 -0.90 2.24
N ALA A 30 10.75 -1.71 1.18
CA ALA A 30 11.34 -1.40 -0.12
C ALA A 30 10.81 -0.09 -0.71
N ALA A 31 9.50 0.15 -0.59
CA ALA A 31 8.86 1.39 -1.02
C ALA A 31 9.29 2.61 -0.17
N ILE A 32 9.67 2.44 1.09
CA ILE A 32 10.25 3.53 1.89
C ILE A 32 11.66 3.85 1.37
N LEU A 33 12.51 2.82 1.19
CA LEU A 33 13.89 2.95 0.73
C LEU A 33 14.00 3.57 -0.67
N TYR A 34 13.23 3.05 -1.63
CA TYR A 34 13.20 3.57 -3.00
C TYR A 34 12.89 5.07 -3.06
N HIS A 35 11.98 5.53 -2.20
CA HIS A 35 11.63 6.94 -2.14
C HIS A 35 12.66 7.80 -1.42
N SER A 36 13.36 7.30 -0.39
CA SER A 36 14.49 8.03 0.17
C SER A 36 15.59 8.23 -0.86
N GLU A 37 15.90 7.20 -1.66
CA GLU A 37 16.90 7.28 -2.72
C GLU A 37 16.50 8.23 -3.86
N LYS A 38 15.22 8.21 -4.27
CA LYS A 38 14.72 9.08 -5.34
C LYS A 38 14.65 10.56 -4.93
N ARG A 39 14.32 10.85 -3.66
CA ARG A 39 14.36 12.23 -3.13
C ARG A 39 15.77 12.82 -3.14
N THR A 40 16.79 12.01 -2.88
CA THR A 40 18.20 12.47 -2.95
C THR A 40 18.63 12.82 -4.39
N LYS A 41 17.87 12.40 -5.41
CA LYS A 41 18.22 12.54 -6.82
C LYS A 41 17.35 13.54 -7.61
N SER A 42 16.26 14.03 -7.04
CA SER A 42 15.35 14.95 -7.74
C SER A 42 14.76 15.99 -6.79
N ASP A 43 15.34 17.18 -6.79
CA ASP A 43 14.59 18.42 -6.57
C ASP A 43 14.00 18.83 -7.92
N ASP A 44 12.74 19.25 -7.95
CA ASP A 44 11.96 19.64 -9.13
C ASP A 44 11.64 18.59 -10.20
N VAL A 45 10.54 17.85 -10.02
CA VAL A 45 9.53 17.68 -11.08
C VAL A 45 8.16 17.46 -10.42
N ALA A 46 7.26 18.43 -10.55
CA ALA A 46 5.84 18.28 -10.25
C ALA A 46 5.24 17.23 -11.19
N THR A 47 5.24 15.96 -10.76
CA THR A 47 4.71 14.86 -11.56
C THR A 47 3.21 14.77 -11.36
N ASP A 48 2.50 14.58 -12.47
CA ASP A 48 1.04 14.47 -12.58
C ASP A 48 0.43 13.64 -11.43
N GLN A 49 -0.49 14.25 -10.69
CA GLN A 49 -0.97 13.75 -9.40
C GLN A 49 -1.91 12.53 -9.50
N ASN A 50 -2.27 12.15 -10.73
CA ASN A 50 -3.22 11.08 -11.01
C ASN A 50 -2.59 9.69 -11.21
N CYS A 51 -1.27 9.58 -11.36
CA CYS A 51 -0.61 8.29 -11.61
C CYS A 51 0.35 7.91 -10.48
N TYR A 52 0.32 6.64 -10.07
CA TYR A 52 1.27 6.12 -9.09
C TYR A 52 2.67 5.99 -9.71
N THR A 53 3.63 6.77 -9.22
CA THR A 53 5.04 6.81 -9.68
C THR A 53 6.04 6.27 -8.65
N GLY A 54 5.53 5.57 -7.64
CA GLY A 54 6.33 5.00 -6.55
C GLY A 54 6.93 3.64 -6.90
N PHE A 55 7.48 2.97 -5.88
CA PHE A 55 8.06 1.64 -6.02
C PHE A 55 7.03 0.66 -6.62
N PRO A 56 7.37 -0.10 -7.68
CA PRO A 56 6.43 -0.99 -8.35
C PRO A 56 5.89 -2.04 -7.37
N TYR A 57 4.60 -2.35 -7.47
CA TYR A 57 3.98 -3.44 -6.72
C TYR A 57 3.75 -4.66 -7.61
N PRO A 58 3.95 -5.88 -7.08
CA PRO A 58 3.66 -7.10 -7.81
C PRO A 58 2.19 -7.20 -8.19
N SER A 59 1.92 -7.94 -9.27
CA SER A 59 0.54 -8.27 -9.69
C SER A 59 -0.17 -9.04 -8.59
N ASN A 60 -1.46 -8.77 -8.40
CA ASN A 60 -2.26 -9.52 -7.43
C ASN A 60 -2.40 -11.00 -7.84
N TRP A 61 -2.31 -11.29 -9.14
CA TRP A 61 -2.57 -12.61 -9.73
C TRP A 61 -1.38 -13.56 -9.71
N THR A 62 -0.19 -13.05 -9.39
CA THR A 62 1.05 -13.83 -9.35
C THR A 62 1.47 -14.20 -7.93
N GLN A 63 0.60 -13.98 -6.94
CA GLN A 63 0.88 -14.30 -5.55
C GLN A 63 0.73 -15.80 -5.28
N THR A 64 1.66 -16.37 -4.54
CA THR A 64 1.48 -17.65 -3.87
C THR A 64 0.45 -17.54 -2.75
N PHE A 65 -0.10 -18.68 -2.32
CA PHE A 65 -1.04 -18.73 -1.18
C PHE A 65 -0.45 -18.13 0.10
N SER A 66 0.84 -18.39 0.38
CA SER A 66 1.53 -17.87 1.56
C SER A 66 1.67 -16.34 1.51
N GLU A 67 2.03 -15.80 0.34
CA GLU A 67 2.12 -14.35 0.13
C GLU A 67 0.75 -13.70 0.27
N TRP A 68 -0.29 -14.28 -0.33
CA TRP A 68 -1.65 -13.79 -0.20
C TRP A 68 -2.09 -13.73 1.26
N THR A 69 -1.85 -14.81 2.02
CA THR A 69 -2.21 -14.90 3.44
C THR A 69 -1.50 -13.83 4.26
N THR A 70 -0.21 -13.65 4.03
CA THR A 70 0.60 -12.60 4.68
C THR A 70 0.08 -11.20 4.36
N ASN A 71 -0.24 -10.96 3.08
CA ASN A 71 -0.70 -9.67 2.61
C ASN A 71 -2.11 -9.36 3.14
N HIS A 72 -2.98 -10.37 3.21
CA HIS A 72 -4.31 -10.28 3.80
C HIS A 72 -4.26 -9.95 5.30
N GLN A 73 -3.35 -10.59 6.06
CA GLN A 73 -3.14 -10.24 7.46
C GLN A 73 -2.65 -8.80 7.61
N GLY A 74 -1.72 -8.35 6.77
CA GLY A 74 -1.23 -6.97 6.75
C GLY A 74 -2.32 -5.95 6.40
N PHE A 75 -3.26 -6.33 5.52
CA PHE A 75 -4.44 -5.55 5.15
C PHE A 75 -5.37 -5.35 6.34
N TYR A 76 -5.72 -6.44 7.04
CA TYR A 76 -6.54 -6.39 8.25
C TYR A 76 -5.90 -5.52 9.35
N GLN A 77 -4.62 -5.76 9.64
CA GLN A 77 -3.83 -5.00 10.62
C GLN A 77 -3.62 -3.54 10.22
N THR A 78 -3.90 -3.17 8.98
CA THR A 78 -3.87 -1.79 8.55
C THR A 78 -5.25 -1.15 8.67
N LEU A 79 -6.27 -1.73 8.06
CA LEU A 79 -7.59 -1.10 7.97
C LEU A 79 -8.28 -0.95 9.32
N VAL A 80 -8.19 -1.97 10.18
CA VAL A 80 -8.92 -1.97 11.44
C VAL A 80 -8.30 -1.00 12.46
N PRO A 81 -7.01 -1.13 12.83
CA PRO A 81 -6.44 -0.26 13.86
C PRO A 81 -6.04 1.12 13.33
N LYS A 82 -5.61 1.26 12.06
CA LYS A 82 -5.09 2.56 11.57
C LYS A 82 -6.13 3.42 10.87
N TYR A 83 -7.10 2.80 10.20
CA TYR A 83 -8.15 3.51 9.46
C TYR A 83 -9.53 3.35 10.10
N ASN A 84 -9.62 2.68 11.25
CA ASN A 84 -10.84 2.54 12.05
C ASN A 84 -12.02 1.84 11.33
N PHE A 85 -11.73 0.97 10.36
CA PHE A 85 -12.76 0.19 9.66
C PHE A 85 -13.23 -1.05 10.46
N LYS A 86 -13.67 -0.84 11.70
CA LYS A 86 -14.03 -1.92 12.65
C LYS A 86 -15.15 -2.83 12.14
N LYS A 87 -16.16 -2.28 11.44
CA LYS A 87 -17.27 -3.06 10.86
C LYS A 87 -16.80 -3.96 9.70
N PHE A 88 -15.82 -3.49 8.94
CA PHE A 88 -15.24 -4.23 7.83
C PHE A 88 -14.31 -5.35 8.33
N GLY A 89 -13.51 -5.08 9.36
CA GLY A 89 -12.64 -6.09 10.00
C GLY A 89 -13.37 -7.36 10.41
N LYS A 90 -14.58 -7.23 10.97
CA LYS A 90 -15.39 -8.40 11.37
C LYS A 90 -15.79 -9.33 10.21
N ARG A 91 -15.71 -8.86 8.97
CA ARG A 91 -16.04 -9.62 7.74
C ARG A 91 -14.79 -10.19 7.04
N LEU A 92 -13.60 -9.86 7.55
CA LEU A 92 -12.30 -10.32 7.04
C LEU A 92 -11.71 -11.46 7.91
N LEU A 93 -12.40 -11.84 8.98
CA LEU A 93 -12.12 -13.03 9.80
C LEU A 93 -12.92 -14.20 9.23
#